data_AF-A0A178T5D3-F1
#
_entry.id   AF-A0A178T5D3-F1
#
_cell.length_a   1.000
_cell.length_b   1.000
_cell.length_c   1.000
_cell.angle_alpha   90.00
_cell.angle_beta   90.00
_cell.angle_gamma   90.00
#
_symmetry.space_group_name_H-M   'P 1'
#
loop_
_entity.id
_entity.type
_entity.pdbx_description
1 polymer ?
#
loop_
_entity_poly.entity_id
_entity_poly.type
_entity_poly.pdbx_seq_one_letter_code
_entity_poly.pdbx_strand_id
1 'polypeptide(L)'
;MNYSLVPERYKEKDPRTLLYHFPSIPVVKFAKITQKFYFFKQLEIAQDIVNRMGYILLPSVCMHWERVKQFAERRIKIGRNSFFMMKIEELTEKEKEKLNEYVSELRGGEKDATN
;
A
#
# COMPACT_ATOMS: atom_id res chain seq x y z
N MET A 1 -17.24 -0.24 5.11
CA MET A 1 -16.24 -0.83 4.19
C MET A 1 -14.85 -0.58 4.75
N ASN A 2 -13.98 -1.60 4.76
CA ASN A 2 -12.60 -1.44 5.22
C ASN A 2 -11.67 -1.24 4.01
N TYR A 3 -11.13 -0.03 3.83
CA TYR A 3 -10.23 0.35 2.72
C TYR A 3 -8.78 -0.06 2.98
N SER A 4 -8.54 -1.31 3.41
CA SER A 4 -7.18 -1.81 3.61
C SER A 4 -6.43 -1.87 2.28
N LEU A 5 -5.29 -1.18 2.20
CA LEU A 5 -4.36 -1.24 1.05
C LEU A 5 -3.25 -2.28 1.27
N VAL A 6 -3.23 -2.91 2.45
CA VAL A 6 -2.21 -3.86 2.86
C VAL A 6 -2.72 -5.29 2.60
N PRO A 7 -1.97 -6.12 1.86
CA PRO A 7 -2.25 -7.55 1.68
C PRO A 7 -2.33 -8.27 3.02
N GLU A 8 -3.24 -9.23 3.22
CA GLU A 8 -3.43 -9.84 4.55
C GLU A 8 -2.22 -10.68 5.00
N ARG A 9 -1.58 -11.38 4.05
CA ARG A 9 -0.56 -12.41 4.33
C ARG A 9 0.87 -11.98 4.03
N TYR A 10 1.13 -10.69 3.82
CA TYR A 10 2.50 -10.25 3.48
C TYR A 10 3.53 -10.57 4.58
N LYS A 11 3.10 -10.68 5.83
CA LYS A 11 3.94 -10.98 7.00
C LYS A 11 4.44 -12.42 7.05
N GLU A 12 3.73 -13.36 6.42
CA GLU A 12 4.16 -14.77 6.34
C GLU A 12 5.49 -14.92 5.58
N LYS A 13 5.80 -13.96 4.71
CA LYS A 13 7.01 -13.91 3.89
C LYS A 13 8.03 -12.92 4.44
N ASP A 14 8.30 -12.97 5.75
CA ASP A 14 9.32 -12.13 6.39
C ASP A 14 10.72 -12.50 5.90
N PRO A 15 11.43 -11.60 5.19
CA PRO A 15 12.74 -11.91 4.63
C PRO A 15 13.87 -11.86 5.66
N ARG A 16 13.64 -11.34 6.88
CA ARG A 16 14.72 -11.14 7.87
C ARG A 16 15.38 -12.45 8.30
N THR A 17 14.60 -13.53 8.39
CA THR A 17 15.11 -14.87 8.73
C THR A 17 15.70 -15.59 7.52
N LEU A 18 15.42 -15.12 6.29
CA LEU A 18 15.76 -15.83 5.05
C LEU A 18 17.27 -15.94 4.85
N LEU A 19 18.05 -14.91 5.21
CA LEU A 19 19.52 -14.96 5.10
C LEU A 19 20.14 -15.98 6.05
N TYR A 20 19.53 -16.18 7.22
CA TYR A 20 20.02 -17.16 8.19
C TYR A 20 19.79 -18.60 7.69
N HIS A 21 18.60 -18.88 7.14
CA HIS A 21 18.27 -20.20 6.61
C HIS A 21 18.86 -20.49 5.21
N PHE A 22 19.05 -19.46 4.39
CA PHE A 22 19.52 -19.57 3.01
C PHE A 22 20.63 -18.56 2.72
N PRO A 23 21.84 -18.76 3.28
CA PRO A 23 22.96 -17.82 3.10
C PRO A 23 23.42 -17.70 1.65
N SER A 24 23.16 -18.70 0.80
CA SER A 24 23.49 -18.71 -0.63
C SER A 24 22.44 -18.04 -1.52
N ILE A 25 21.42 -17.38 -0.96
CA ILE A 25 20.40 -16.69 -1.75
C ILE A 25 21.02 -15.60 -2.64
N PRO A 26 20.64 -15.50 -3.93
CA PRO A 26 21.12 -14.41 -4.77
C PRO A 26 20.74 -13.05 -4.18
N VAL A 27 21.74 -12.17 -4.02
CA VAL A 27 21.59 -10.85 -3.39
C VAL A 27 20.46 -10.03 -4.01
N VAL A 28 20.33 -10.06 -5.35
CA VAL A 28 19.28 -9.35 -6.09
C VAL A 28 17.89 -9.90 -5.76
N LYS A 29 17.75 -11.22 -5.61
CA LYS A 29 16.48 -11.86 -5.25
C LYS A 29 16.08 -11.48 -3.84
N PHE A 30 17.03 -11.55 -2.91
CA PHE A 30 16.83 -11.12 -1.53
C PHE A 30 16.39 -9.66 -1.45
N ALA A 31 17.10 -8.75 -2.12
CA ALA A 31 16.77 -7.33 -2.15
C ALA A 31 15.34 -7.05 -2.63
N LYS A 32 14.86 -7.75 -3.67
CA LYS A 32 13.48 -7.62 -4.18
C LYS A 32 12.43 -8.04 -3.15
N ILE A 33 12.63 -9.19 -2.48
CA ILE A 33 11.71 -9.69 -1.46
C ILE A 33 11.68 -8.72 -0.27
N THR A 34 12.86 -8.32 0.19
CA THR A 34 13.04 -7.37 1.29
C THR A 34 12.39 -6.02 1.01
N GLN A 35 12.58 -5.48 -0.20
CA GLN A 35 11.93 -4.23 -0.61
C GLN A 35 10.40 -4.33 -0.58
N LYS A 36 9.84 -5.43 -1.10
CA LYS A 36 8.37 -5.66 -1.09
C LYS A 36 7.82 -5.76 0.33
N PHE A 37 8.51 -6.49 1.21
CA PHE A 37 8.12 -6.62 2.62
C PHE A 37 8.12 -5.27 3.33
N TYR A 38 9.21 -4.50 3.24
CA TYR A 38 9.30 -3.20 3.91
C TYR A 38 8.33 -2.17 3.34
N PHE A 39 8.01 -2.23 2.03
CA PHE A 39 6.97 -1.39 1.44
C PHE A 39 5.61 -1.62 2.12
N PHE A 40 5.15 -2.87 2.22
CA PHE A 40 3.88 -3.17 2.87
C PHE A 40 3.90 -2.89 4.37
N LYS A 41 5.06 -3.10 5.03
CA LYS A 41 5.21 -2.75 6.45
C LYS A 41 5.06 -1.25 6.69
N GLN A 42 5.66 -0.42 5.83
CA GLN A 42 5.49 1.04 5.88
C GLN A 42 4.04 1.45 5.57
N LEU A 43 3.40 0.80 4.59
CA LEU A 43 2.00 1.05 4.24
C LEU A 43 1.04 0.71 5.39
N GLU A 44 1.26 -0.39 6.09
CA GLU A 44 0.51 -0.77 7.30
C GLU A 44 0.63 0.29 8.38
N ILE A 45 1.86 0.73 8.69
CA ILE A 45 2.09 1.75 9.72
C ILE A 45 1.40 3.07 9.33
N ALA A 46 1.54 3.49 8.08
CA ALA A 46 0.87 4.69 7.59
C ALA A 46 -0.65 4.56 7.69
N GLN A 47 -1.20 3.39 7.35
CA GLN A 47 -2.63 3.12 7.40
C GLN A 47 -3.18 3.17 8.83
N ASP A 48 -2.49 2.55 9.77
CA ASP A 48 -2.86 2.60 11.18
C ASP A 48 -2.86 4.03 11.72
N ILE A 49 -1.85 4.84 11.35
CA ILE A 49 -1.75 6.24 11.78
C ILE A 49 -2.93 7.06 11.22
N VAL A 50 -3.20 6.98 9.91
CA VAL A 50 -4.28 7.79 9.32
C VAL A 50 -5.66 7.36 9.81
N ASN A 51 -5.88 6.06 9.98
CA ASN A 51 -7.15 5.53 10.48
C ASN A 51 -7.44 6.04 11.89
N ARG A 52 -6.43 6.10 12.76
CA ARG A 52 -6.54 6.69 14.11
C ARG A 52 -6.88 8.18 14.08
N MET A 53 -6.44 8.89 13.04
CA MET A 53 -6.77 10.30 12.83
C MET A 53 -8.14 10.52 12.16
N GLY A 54 -8.88 9.45 11.82
CA GLY A 54 -10.17 9.53 11.14
C GLY A 54 -10.08 9.74 9.62
N TYR A 55 -8.93 9.45 9.02
CA TYR A 55 -8.69 9.53 7.58
C TYR A 55 -8.51 8.13 6.98
N ILE A 56 -8.58 8.06 5.65
CA ILE A 56 -8.17 6.91 4.85
C ILE A 56 -6.95 7.28 4.00
N LEU A 57 -6.18 6.27 3.60
CA LEU A 57 -5.13 6.41 2.58
C LEU A 57 -5.75 6.27 1.19
N LEU A 58 -5.62 7.32 0.37
CA LEU A 58 -5.99 7.30 -1.04
C LEU A 58 -4.72 7.26 -1.91
N PRO A 59 -4.51 6.23 -2.76
CA PRO A 59 -3.40 6.22 -3.70
C PRO A 59 -3.46 7.38 -4.69
N SER A 60 -2.33 7.99 -5.02
CA SER A 60 -2.28 9.12 -5.97
C SER A 60 -2.84 8.78 -7.35
N VAL A 61 -2.76 7.50 -7.74
CA VAL A 61 -3.31 6.99 -9.01
C VAL A 61 -4.84 7.06 -9.08
N CYS A 62 -5.52 7.08 -7.92
CA CYS A 62 -6.97 7.24 -7.86
C CYS A 62 -7.39 8.70 -8.02
N MET A 63 -6.47 9.67 -7.85
CA MET A 63 -6.77 11.10 -7.84
C MET A 63 -6.53 11.76 -9.20
N HIS A 64 -7.31 12.81 -9.48
CA HIS A 64 -7.01 13.72 -10.59
C HIS A 64 -5.79 14.61 -10.23
N TRP A 65 -4.99 15.00 -11.23
CA TRP A 65 -3.74 15.75 -11.01
C TRP A 65 -3.96 17.10 -10.30
N GLU A 66 -5.10 17.76 -10.53
CA GLU A 66 -5.45 19.00 -9.84
C GLU A 66 -5.65 18.78 -8.34
N ARG A 67 -6.33 17.68 -7.97
CA ARG A 67 -6.54 17.31 -6.57
C ARG A 67 -5.24 16.91 -5.89
N VAL A 68 -4.34 16.24 -6.61
CA VAL A 68 -2.96 15.94 -6.14
C VAL A 68 -2.19 17.21 -5.78
N LYS A 69 -2.43 18.33 -6.49
CA LYS A 69 -1.86 19.64 -6.15
C LYS A 69 -2.57 20.28 -4.96
N GLN A 70 -3.91 20.23 -4.94
CA GLN A 70 -4.73 20.79 -3.86
C GLN A 70 -4.42 20.17 -2.48
N PHE A 71 -4.21 18.85 -2.42
CA PHE A 71 -3.97 18.13 -1.17
C PHE A 71 -2.48 17.82 -0.94
N ALA A 72 -1.56 18.62 -1.50
CA ALA A 72 -0.12 18.35 -1.42
C ALA A 72 0.41 18.20 0.03
N GLU A 73 -0.09 19.01 0.97
CA GLU A 73 0.28 18.95 2.40
C GLU A 73 -0.15 17.66 3.09
N ARG A 74 -1.16 16.98 2.55
CA ARG A 74 -1.73 15.73 3.07
C ARG A 74 -1.09 14.50 2.45
N ARG A 75 0.05 14.65 1.79
CA ARG A 75 0.73 13.58 1.05
C ARG A 75 1.63 12.77 1.97
N ILE A 76 1.50 11.46 1.90
CA ILE A 76 2.40 10.48 2.50
C ILE A 76 3.14 9.77 1.37
N LYS A 77 4.49 9.78 1.41
CA LYS A 77 5.32 9.06 0.43
C LYS A 77 5.80 7.74 1.04
N ILE A 78 5.61 6.64 0.31
CA ILE A 78 6.09 5.31 0.67
C ILE A 78 6.81 4.74 -0.54
N GLY A 79 8.13 4.63 -0.46
CA GLY A 79 8.97 4.31 -1.61
C GLY A 79 8.77 5.32 -2.74
N ARG A 80 8.42 4.83 -3.93
CA ARG A 80 8.13 5.67 -5.12
C ARG A 80 6.65 6.06 -5.22
N ASN A 81 5.81 5.54 -4.33
CA ASN A 81 4.37 5.73 -4.39
C ASN A 81 3.95 6.88 -3.47
N SER A 82 2.99 7.66 -3.92
CA SER A 82 2.40 8.73 -3.13
C SER A 82 0.97 8.36 -2.76
N PHE A 83 0.61 8.62 -1.52
CA PHE A 83 -0.71 8.43 -0.97
C PHE A 83 -1.16 9.73 -0.31
N PHE A 84 -2.45 9.88 -0.09
CA PHE A 84 -3.04 11.07 0.49
C PHE A 84 -3.95 10.69 1.65
N MET A 85 -3.81 11.38 2.78
CA MET A 85 -4.74 11.27 3.90
C MET A 85 -6.00 12.09 3.60
N MET A 86 -7.12 11.38 3.40
CA MET A 86 -8.40 11.95 2.98
C MET A 86 -9.52 11.46 3.88
N LYS A 87 -10.51 12.30 4.19
CA LYS A 87 -11.76 11.82 4.80
C LYS A 87 -12.64 11.20 3.72
N ILE A 88 -13.46 10.21 4.09
CA ILE A 88 -14.38 9.54 3.15
C ILE A 88 -15.34 10.54 2.50
N GLU A 89 -15.76 11.56 3.24
CA GLU A 89 -16.63 12.65 2.79
C GLU A 89 -15.96 13.58 1.78
N GLU A 90 -14.62 13.67 1.78
CA GLU A 90 -13.86 14.52 0.86
C GLU A 90 -13.63 13.85 -0.50
N LEU A 91 -13.89 12.54 -0.62
CA LEU A 91 -13.73 11.80 -1.86
C LEU A 91 -14.89 12.09 -2.82
N THR A 92 -14.55 12.37 -4.07
CA THR A 92 -15.51 12.37 -5.17
C THR A 92 -15.98 10.95 -5.50
N GLU A 93 -17.14 10.80 -6.13
CA GLU A 93 -17.66 9.48 -6.51
C GLU A 93 -16.69 8.71 -7.42
N LYS A 94 -16.03 9.40 -8.37
CA LYS A 94 -14.99 8.81 -9.22
C LYS A 94 -13.77 8.32 -8.44
N GLU A 95 -13.37 9.03 -7.39
CA GLU A 95 -12.25 8.59 -6.54
C GLU A 95 -12.63 7.37 -5.70
N LYS A 96 -13.88 7.31 -5.21
CA LYS A 96 -14.40 6.14 -4.49
C LYS A 96 -14.44 4.91 -5.40
N GLU A 97 -14.92 5.07 -6.64
CA GLU A 97 -14.95 4.01 -7.65
C GLU A 97 -13.54 3.49 -7.93
N LYS A 98 -12.59 4.37 -8.28
CA LYS A 98 -11.19 4.00 -8.51
C LYS A 98 -10.53 3.36 -7.29
N LEU A 99 -10.86 3.80 -6.08
CA LEU A 99 -10.36 3.19 -4.86
C LEU A 99 -10.90 1.77 -4.67
N ASN A 100 -12.19 1.55 -4.94
CA ASN A 100 -12.79 0.23 -4.88
C ASN A 100 -12.19 -0.73 -5.91
N GLU A 101 -11.99 -0.27 -7.14
CA GLU A 101 -11.28 -1.02 -8.19
C GLU A 101 -9.87 -1.38 -7.74
N TYR A 102 -9.11 -0.40 -7.25
CA TYR A 102 -7.74 -0.61 -6.78
C TYR A 102 -7.65 -1.65 -5.65
N VAL A 103 -8.54 -1.57 -4.65
CA VAL A 103 -8.60 -2.58 -3.57
C VAL A 103 -9.01 -3.95 -4.11
N SER A 104 -9.90 -4.00 -5.10
CA SER A 104 -10.33 -5.25 -5.72
C SER A 104 -9.20 -5.92 -6.49
N GLU A 105 -8.40 -5.15 -7.25
CA GLU A 105 -7.21 -5.63 -7.95
C GLU A 105 -6.15 -6.15 -6.99
N LEU A 106 -5.89 -5.45 -5.88
CA LEU A 106 -4.95 -5.88 -4.86
C LEU A 106 -5.33 -7.25 -4.28
N ARG A 107 -6.63 -7.49 -4.04
CA ARG A 107 -7.15 -8.77 -3.55
C ARG A 107 -7.23 -9.85 -4.63
N GLY A 108 -7.49 -9.46 -5.88
CA GLY A 108 -7.51 -10.36 -7.03
C GLY A 108 -6.13 -10.93 -7.33
N GLY A 109 -5.10 -10.08 -7.32
CA GLY A 109 -3.71 -10.49 -7.55
C GLY A 109 -3.12 -11.42 -6.47
N GLU A 110 -3.73 -11.51 -5.29
CA GLU A 110 -3.37 -12.52 -4.28
C GLU A 110 -3.79 -13.95 -4.72
N LYS A 111 -4.85 -14.10 -5.51
CA LYS A 111 -5.33 -15.41 -5.98
C LYS A 111 -4.42 -16.01 -7.05
N ASP A 112 -3.86 -15.18 -7.93
CA ASP A 112 -2.99 -15.63 -9.02
C ASP A 112 -1.55 -15.95 -8.59
N ALA A 113 -1.11 -15.47 -7.41
CA ALA A 113 0.24 -15.73 -6.89
C ALA A 113 0.36 -17.07 -6.12
N THR A 114 -0.72 -17.86 -6.09
CA THR A 114 -0.81 -19.13 -5.35
C THR A 114 -1.01 -20.35 -6.28
N ASN A 115 -1.03 -20.15 -7.60
CA ASN A 115 -1.01 -21.22 -8.60
C ASN A 115 0.40 -21.42 -9.18
#